data_AF-A0AAU9VVJ4-F1
#
_entry.id   AF-A0AAU9VVJ4-F1
#
_cell.length_a   1.000
_cell.length_b   1.000
_cell.length_c   1.000
_cell.angle_alpha   90.00
_cell.angle_beta   90.00
_cell.angle_gamma   90.00
#
_symmetry.space_group_name_H-M   'P 1'
#
loop_
_entity.id
_entity.type
_entity.pdbx_description
1 polymer ?
#
loop_
_entity_poly.entity_id
_entity_poly.type
_entity_poly.pdbx_seq_one_letter_code
_entity_poly.pdbx_strand_id
1 'polypeptide(L)'
;MANKVCSKLIKGRRWVKYTDANKIPHERGIYTIGYKNRGKKKVNYLYLGQSKDVHARLKQHKYGIQHIDQFVKRNFQRNGTNLRVKWIKEPKHKKKESSYIKCLPINRQTHFHRLHIVIYDLLLSKCNARNKICQKTIFFLSLIYSNHWQFSSFVFKMVSNICTRLLKKEWRLYELDRVPHLEGIYIIGITGRNKSDSYEETNVLYVGRTNDVHRRLGEHTRQNLKIDEFVKNQFEKNKGKDLRVKWIEEKNDDHTEKEYIDCIAKKLGYWPEYNIRR
;
A
#
# COMPACT_ATOMS: atom_id res chain seq x y z
N MET A 1 26.07 0.63 14.61
CA MET A 1 25.40 -0.33 15.53
C MET A 1 24.11 -0.95 14.96
N ALA A 2 23.09 -0.17 14.56
CA ALA A 2 21.86 -0.74 13.97
C ALA A 2 22.14 -1.65 12.77
N ASN A 3 23.03 -1.24 11.85
CA ASN A 3 23.45 -2.06 10.70
C ASN A 3 24.06 -3.43 11.11
N LYS A 4 24.74 -3.54 12.26
CA LYS A 4 25.32 -4.80 12.74
C LYS A 4 24.23 -5.75 13.27
N VAL A 5 23.28 -5.22 14.04
CA VAL A 5 22.10 -5.97 14.53
C VAL A 5 21.23 -6.41 13.36
N CYS A 6 21.01 -5.52 12.40
CA CYS A 6 20.22 -5.78 11.22
C CYS A 6 20.88 -6.80 10.27
N SER A 7 22.19 -6.72 10.05
CA SER A 7 22.92 -7.74 9.29
C SER A 7 22.83 -9.10 9.98
N LYS A 8 22.94 -9.15 11.31
CA LYS A 8 22.76 -10.40 12.08
C LYS A 8 21.32 -10.94 11.96
N LEU A 9 20.31 -10.08 12.02
CA LEU A 9 18.91 -10.48 11.90
C LEU A 9 18.54 -10.93 10.47
N ILE A 10 19.00 -10.20 9.45
CA ILE A 10 18.66 -10.44 8.04
C ILE A 10 19.49 -11.57 7.45
N LYS A 11 20.82 -11.51 7.60
CA LYS A 11 21.77 -12.47 7.02
C LYS A 11 22.14 -13.60 7.98
N GLY A 12 22.26 -13.32 9.28
CA GLY A 12 22.79 -14.27 10.27
C GLY A 12 21.77 -15.25 10.86
N ARG A 13 20.46 -14.96 10.82
CA ARG A 13 19.42 -15.84 11.36
C ARG A 13 18.61 -16.49 10.24
N ARG A 14 18.32 -17.79 10.38
CA ARG A 14 17.41 -18.53 9.48
C ARG A 14 15.97 -18.24 9.84
N TRP A 15 15.09 -18.27 8.84
CA TRP A 15 13.64 -18.13 9.06
C TRP A 15 13.10 -19.40 9.72
N VAL A 16 12.38 -19.23 10.82
CA VAL A 16 11.68 -20.32 11.53
C VAL A 16 10.19 -20.25 11.20
N LYS A 17 9.48 -21.38 11.19
CA LYS A 17 8.01 -21.35 11.00
C LYS A 17 7.36 -20.68 12.21
N TYR A 18 6.33 -19.89 11.97
CA TYR A 18 5.58 -19.24 13.05
C TYR A 18 4.82 -20.25 13.92
N THR A 19 4.47 -21.42 13.38
CA THR A 19 3.89 -22.53 14.14
C THR A 19 4.83 -23.05 15.22
N ASP A 20 6.14 -22.97 14.97
CA ASP A 20 7.19 -23.36 15.94
C ASP A 20 7.49 -22.23 16.93
N ALA A 21 6.64 -21.19 17.01
CA ALA A 21 6.85 -20.06 17.91
C ALA A 21 6.93 -20.46 19.38
N ASN A 22 6.40 -21.62 19.77
CA ASN A 22 6.53 -22.15 21.14
C ASN A 22 7.97 -22.55 21.49
N LYS A 23 8.85 -22.73 20.49
CA LYS A 23 10.29 -23.03 20.67
C LYS A 23 11.15 -21.76 20.74
N ILE A 24 10.52 -20.58 20.74
CA ILE A 24 11.22 -19.30 20.81
C ILE A 24 11.53 -19.02 22.29
N PRO A 25 12.77 -18.67 22.64
CA PRO A 25 13.11 -18.41 24.02
C PRO A 25 12.49 -17.09 24.51
N HIS A 26 12.13 -17.05 25.79
CA HIS A 26 11.64 -15.86 26.48
C HIS A 26 12.79 -14.87 26.68
N GLU A 27 13.01 -14.02 25.66
CA GLU A 27 14.13 -13.10 25.66
C GLU A 27 13.72 -11.73 25.17
N ARG A 28 14.38 -10.71 25.73
CA ARG A 28 14.34 -9.35 25.22
C ARG A 28 15.07 -9.25 23.90
N GLY A 29 14.43 -8.69 22.90
CA GLY A 29 15.03 -8.63 21.57
C GLY A 29 14.22 -7.93 20.50
N ILE A 30 14.74 -8.04 19.29
CA ILE A 30 14.12 -7.55 18.06
C ILE A 30 13.72 -8.76 17.24
N TYR A 31 12.51 -8.73 16.69
CA TYR A 31 11.97 -9.80 15.88
C TYR A 31 11.39 -9.28 14.58
N THR A 32 11.28 -10.17 13.60
CA THR A 32 10.63 -9.87 12.33
C THR A 32 9.68 -10.99 11.97
N ILE A 33 8.50 -10.60 11.49
CA ILE A 33 7.52 -11.52 10.92
C ILE A 33 7.59 -11.39 9.40
N GLY A 34 7.56 -12.53 8.72
CA GLY A 34 7.56 -12.61 7.28
C GLY A 34 6.55 -13.62 6.76
N TYR A 35 6.32 -13.57 5.45
CA TYR A 35 5.39 -14.47 4.76
C TYR A 35 6.07 -15.09 3.54
N LYS A 36 5.97 -16.41 3.45
CA LYS A 36 6.48 -17.20 2.33
C LYS A 36 5.31 -17.59 1.43
N ASN A 37 5.26 -17.02 0.22
CA ASN A 37 4.29 -17.42 -0.79
C ASN A 37 4.54 -18.86 -1.24
N ARG A 38 3.47 -19.62 -1.51
CA ARG A 38 3.58 -20.93 -2.18
C ARG A 38 4.30 -20.75 -3.52
N GLY A 39 5.21 -21.65 -3.85
CA GLY A 39 6.04 -21.59 -5.06
C GLY A 39 7.22 -20.61 -5.02
N LYS A 40 7.30 -19.68 -4.05
CA LYS A 40 8.44 -18.74 -3.96
C LYS A 40 9.49 -19.21 -2.96
N LYS A 41 10.77 -19.17 -3.36
CA LYS A 41 11.91 -19.47 -2.47
C LYS A 41 12.13 -18.37 -1.41
N LYS A 42 11.84 -17.10 -1.73
CA LYS A 42 12.10 -15.93 -0.87
C LYS A 42 10.93 -15.64 0.09
N VAL A 43 11.28 -15.28 1.33
CA VAL A 43 10.32 -14.81 2.35
C VAL A 43 10.26 -13.29 2.31
N ASN A 44 9.03 -12.75 2.27
CA ASN A 44 8.78 -11.32 2.32
C ASN A 44 8.73 -10.86 3.78
N TYR A 45 9.45 -9.79 4.12
CA TYR A 45 9.36 -9.16 5.44
C TYR A 45 8.06 -8.36 5.54
N LEU A 46 7.30 -8.58 6.60
CA LEU A 46 6.02 -7.90 6.84
C LEU A 46 6.10 -6.91 7.99
N TYR A 47 6.81 -7.28 9.04
CA TYR A 47 6.82 -6.53 10.29
C TYR A 47 8.18 -6.69 10.98
N LEU A 48 8.63 -5.62 11.63
CA LEU A 48 9.73 -5.63 12.59
C LEU A 48 9.19 -5.07 13.88
N GLY A 49 9.43 -5.81 14.96
CA GLY A 49 8.99 -5.46 16.30
C GLY A 49 10.13 -5.52 17.29
N GLN A 50 10.00 -4.77 18.37
CA GLN A 50 10.85 -4.87 19.54
C GLN A 50 10.01 -5.29 20.75
N SER A 51 10.53 -6.19 21.58
CA SER A 51 9.82 -6.62 22.79
C SER A 51 10.77 -6.93 23.95
N LYS A 52 10.28 -6.69 25.17
CA LYS A 52 10.92 -7.17 26.41
C LYS A 52 10.89 -8.69 26.53
N ASP A 53 9.88 -9.32 25.91
CA ASP A 53 9.73 -10.75 25.76
C ASP A 53 9.19 -11.04 24.35
N VAL A 54 10.09 -11.48 23.47
CA VAL A 54 9.76 -11.78 22.08
C VAL A 54 8.76 -12.94 21.98
N HIS A 55 8.90 -13.96 22.82
CA HIS A 55 8.01 -15.12 22.79
C HIS A 55 6.59 -14.74 23.20
N ALA A 56 6.42 -14.02 24.32
CA ALA A 56 5.12 -13.55 24.76
C ALA A 56 4.46 -12.67 23.70
N ARG A 57 5.23 -11.77 23.07
CA ARG A 57 4.71 -10.88 22.02
C ARG A 57 4.27 -11.64 20.76
N LEU A 58 5.02 -12.66 20.34
CA LEU A 58 4.64 -13.52 19.23
C LEU A 58 3.40 -14.37 19.51
N LYS A 59 3.19 -14.79 20.77
CA LYS A 59 1.91 -15.39 21.17
C LYS A 59 0.78 -14.38 21.14
N GLN A 60 1.00 -13.17 21.63
CA GLN A 60 0.01 -12.10 21.65
C GLN A 60 -0.48 -11.75 20.24
N HIS A 61 0.41 -11.75 19.23
CA HIS A 61 0.05 -11.55 17.82
C HIS A 61 -1.02 -12.54 17.29
N LYS A 62 -1.25 -13.70 17.94
CA LYS A 62 -2.32 -14.64 17.54
C LYS A 62 -3.72 -14.16 17.94
N TYR A 63 -3.80 -13.35 18.98
CA TYR A 63 -5.06 -12.94 19.63
C TYR A 63 -5.26 -11.42 19.64
N GLY A 64 -4.20 -10.67 19.36
CA GLY A 64 -4.23 -9.22 19.39
C GLY A 64 -5.08 -8.62 18.27
N ILE A 65 -5.33 -7.33 18.42
CA ILE A 65 -6.24 -6.55 17.58
C ILE A 65 -5.52 -5.70 16.53
N GLN A 66 -4.18 -5.59 16.59
CA GLN A 66 -3.39 -4.80 15.64
C GLN A 66 -3.44 -5.43 14.25
N HIS A 67 -3.20 -4.65 13.19
CA HIS A 67 -3.30 -5.15 11.82
C HIS A 67 -2.36 -6.34 11.54
N ILE A 68 -1.12 -6.31 12.07
CA ILE A 68 -0.22 -7.46 12.00
C ILE A 68 -0.77 -8.67 12.77
N ASP A 69 -1.44 -8.46 13.90
CA ASP A 69 -2.09 -9.51 14.69
C ASP A 69 -3.23 -10.15 13.88
N GLN A 70 -4.08 -9.34 13.25
CA GLN A 70 -5.15 -9.82 12.39
C GLN A 70 -4.61 -10.60 11.19
N PHE A 71 -3.52 -10.13 10.57
CA PHE A 71 -2.86 -10.84 9.49
C PHE A 71 -2.29 -12.19 9.96
N VAL A 72 -1.59 -12.19 11.10
CA VAL A 72 -1.05 -13.41 11.73
C VAL A 72 -2.18 -14.36 12.05
N LYS A 73 -3.24 -13.92 12.73
CA LYS A 73 -4.42 -14.70 13.10
C LYS A 73 -5.07 -15.38 11.88
N ARG A 74 -5.37 -14.62 10.82
CA ARG A 74 -5.98 -15.16 9.58
C ARG A 74 -5.09 -16.21 8.91
N ASN A 75 -3.78 -16.00 8.88
CA ASN A 75 -2.85 -16.94 8.26
C ASN A 75 -2.54 -18.14 9.17
N PHE A 76 -2.63 -17.97 10.48
CA PHE A 76 -2.48 -19.04 11.46
C PHE A 76 -3.67 -20.01 11.44
N GLN A 77 -4.89 -19.50 11.28
CA GLN A 77 -6.10 -20.29 11.06
C GLN A 77 -6.01 -21.17 9.80
N ARG A 78 -5.21 -20.76 8.80
CA ARG A 78 -4.93 -21.53 7.57
C ARG A 78 -3.66 -22.39 7.72
N ASN A 79 -3.50 -23.04 8.88
CA ASN A 79 -2.36 -23.88 9.28
C ASN A 79 -1.02 -23.16 9.48
N GLY A 80 -0.93 -21.83 9.35
CA GLY A 80 0.27 -21.04 9.70
C GLY A 80 1.54 -21.37 8.91
N THR A 81 1.47 -22.27 7.92
CA THR A 81 2.62 -22.90 7.26
C THR A 81 3.45 -21.96 6.41
N ASN A 82 2.90 -20.78 6.08
CA ASN A 82 3.54 -19.74 5.29
C ASN A 82 4.13 -18.61 6.14
N LEU A 83 3.73 -18.48 7.40
CA LEU A 83 4.27 -17.46 8.30
C LEU A 83 5.68 -17.87 8.77
N ARG A 84 6.58 -16.90 8.77
CA ARG A 84 7.96 -17.08 9.21
C ARG A 84 8.32 -16.01 10.23
N VAL A 85 9.24 -16.36 11.12
CA VAL A 85 9.75 -15.45 12.14
C VAL A 85 11.27 -15.56 12.24
N LYS A 86 11.91 -14.44 12.56
CA LYS A 86 13.30 -14.35 13.01
C LYS A 86 13.36 -13.46 14.23
N TRP A 87 14.35 -13.68 15.08
CA TRP A 87 14.61 -12.82 16.21
C TRP A 87 16.11 -12.78 16.55
N ILE A 88 16.49 -11.75 17.31
CA ILE A 88 17.80 -11.60 17.89
C ILE A 88 17.67 -11.04 19.31
N LYS A 89 18.42 -11.64 20.24
CA LYS A 89 18.56 -11.13 21.60
C LYS A 89 19.24 -9.77 21.56
N GLU A 90 18.59 -8.76 22.14
CA GLU A 90 19.13 -7.40 22.25
C GLU A 90 18.75 -6.84 23.63
N PRO A 91 19.54 -7.14 24.68
CA PRO A 91 19.15 -6.91 26.07
C PRO A 91 19.17 -5.43 26.48
N LYS A 92 20.00 -4.61 25.82
CA LYS A 92 20.06 -3.15 25.99
C LYS A 92 19.54 -2.51 24.71
N HIS A 93 18.29 -2.05 24.71
CA HIS A 93 17.71 -1.32 23.59
C HIS A 93 18.37 0.06 23.47
N LYS A 94 19.53 0.13 22.79
CA LYS A 94 20.31 1.36 22.64
C LYS A 94 19.70 2.34 21.64
N LYS A 95 18.71 1.91 20.85
CA LYS A 95 18.06 2.72 19.80
C LYS A 95 16.56 2.44 19.73
N LYS A 96 15.80 3.44 19.25
CA LYS A 96 14.37 3.31 18.95
C LYS A 96 14.14 2.32 17.80
N GLU A 97 12.98 1.66 17.80
CA GLU A 97 12.51 0.72 16.77
C GLU A 97 12.64 1.28 15.34
N SER A 98 12.42 2.59 15.20
CA SER A 98 12.62 3.40 13.98
C SER A 98 13.99 3.22 13.33
N SER A 99 15.03 3.03 14.13
CA SER A 99 16.41 2.84 13.67
C SER A 99 16.65 1.48 13.03
N TYR A 100 15.84 0.47 13.38
CA TYR A 100 15.99 -0.91 12.90
C TYR A 100 15.11 -1.22 11.70
N ILE A 101 13.94 -0.57 11.60
CA ILE A 101 13.09 -0.61 10.41
C ILE A 101 13.86 -0.12 9.18
N LYS A 102 14.83 0.79 9.38
CA LYS A 102 15.74 1.23 8.32
C LYS A 102 16.55 0.13 7.65
N CYS A 103 16.61 -1.06 8.21
CA CYS A 103 17.43 -2.12 7.65
C CYS A 103 16.66 -3.18 6.87
N LEU A 104 15.33 -3.25 7.00
CA LEU A 104 14.57 -4.26 6.28
C LEU A 104 14.64 -3.99 4.76
N PRO A 105 14.87 -5.02 3.93
CA PRO A 105 14.78 -4.85 2.49
C PRO A 105 13.37 -4.34 2.15
N ILE A 106 13.33 -3.22 1.43
CA ILE A 106 12.09 -2.52 1.10
C ILE A 106 11.26 -3.44 0.21
N ASN A 107 10.10 -3.84 0.71
CA ASN A 107 9.01 -4.37 -0.08
C ASN A 107 7.78 -3.49 0.21
N ARG A 108 6.78 -3.46 -0.69
CA ARG A 108 5.59 -2.56 -0.61
C ARG A 108 4.92 -2.45 0.77
N GLN A 109 5.03 -3.45 1.66
CA GLN A 109 4.47 -3.45 3.02
C GLN A 109 5.35 -2.82 4.10
N THR A 110 6.68 -2.81 3.96
CA THR A 110 7.60 -2.22 4.96
C THR A 110 7.74 -0.70 4.83
N HIS A 111 7.25 -0.11 3.74
CA HIS A 111 7.35 1.32 3.46
C HIS A 111 6.45 2.19 4.36
N PHE A 112 5.29 1.67 4.79
CA PHE A 112 4.27 2.43 5.51
C PHE A 112 4.61 2.64 7.00
N HIS A 113 5.16 1.62 7.67
CA HIS A 113 5.66 1.77 9.04
C HIS A 113 6.82 2.76 9.15
N ARG A 114 7.62 2.91 8.08
CA ARG A 114 8.83 3.71 8.06
C ARG A 114 8.57 5.22 7.97
N LEU A 115 7.49 5.63 7.29
CA LEU A 115 7.07 7.04 7.19
C LEU A 115 6.40 7.53 8.49
N HIS A 116 5.49 6.73 9.06
CA HIS A 116 4.75 7.12 10.27
C HIS A 116 5.64 7.28 11.50
N ILE A 117 6.65 6.41 11.66
CA ILE A 117 7.55 6.48 12.80
C ILE A 117 8.51 7.67 12.68
N VAL A 118 8.93 8.04 11.46
CA VAL A 118 9.78 9.21 11.24
C VAL A 118 9.04 10.51 11.60
N ILE A 119 7.76 10.62 11.24
CA ILE A 119 6.92 11.78 11.58
C ILE A 119 6.71 11.85 13.10
N TYR A 120 6.41 10.73 13.75
CA TYR A 120 6.21 10.68 15.20
C TYR A 120 7.49 11.01 15.98
N ASP A 121 8.65 10.51 15.53
CA ASP A 121 9.96 10.84 16.12
C ASP A 121 10.36 12.31 15.92
N LEU A 122 9.99 12.93 14.79
CA LEU A 122 10.19 14.36 14.50
C LEU A 122 9.33 15.27 15.37
N LEU A 123 8.09 14.85 15.67
CA LEU A 123 7.19 15.57 16.57
C LEU A 123 7.65 15.46 18.03
N LEU A 124 8.14 14.28 18.43
CA LEU A 124 8.73 14.06 19.76
C LEU A 124 10.04 14.81 19.97
N SER A 125 10.88 14.97 18.95
CA SER A 125 12.16 15.69 19.10
C SER A 125 12.01 17.21 19.19
N LYS A 126 10.88 17.76 18.74
CA LYS A 126 10.58 19.20 18.80
C LYS A 126 9.73 19.60 20.03
N CYS A 127 9.15 18.66 20.76
CA CYS A 127 8.33 18.98 21.93
C CYS A 127 9.17 19.10 23.21
N ASN A 128 9.12 20.27 23.85
CA ASN A 128 9.79 20.54 25.12
C ASN A 128 8.88 20.15 26.30
N ALA A 129 9.42 19.37 27.25
CA ALA A 129 8.66 18.64 28.27
C ALA A 129 7.86 19.50 29.26
N ARG A 130 8.13 20.81 29.34
CA ARG A 130 7.44 21.76 30.24
C ARG A 130 6.22 22.44 29.63
N ASN A 131 5.96 22.27 28.33
CA ASN A 131 4.84 22.92 27.68
C ASN A 131 3.59 22.01 27.71
N LYS A 132 2.61 22.37 28.56
CA LYS A 132 1.34 21.63 28.75
C LYS A 132 0.55 21.43 27.45
N ILE A 133 0.69 22.34 26.48
CA ILE A 133 0.08 22.21 25.15
C ILE A 133 0.74 21.07 24.38
N CYS A 134 2.07 20.98 24.37
CA CYS A 134 2.81 19.87 23.75
C CYS A 134 2.44 18.51 24.38
N GLN A 135 2.30 18.43 25.71
CA GLN A 135 1.90 17.20 26.38
C GLN A 135 0.48 16.79 26.02
N LYS A 136 -0.47 17.74 25.96
CA LYS A 136 -1.84 17.48 25.49
C LYS A 136 -1.88 17.06 24.03
N THR A 137 -1.08 17.67 23.16
CA THR A 137 -0.99 17.28 21.73
C THR A 137 -0.35 15.91 21.55
N ILE A 138 0.69 15.55 22.31
CA ILE A 138 1.29 14.21 22.30
C ILE A 138 0.30 13.17 22.83
N PHE A 139 -0.44 13.48 23.90
CA PHE A 139 -1.47 12.60 24.45
C PHE A 139 -2.64 12.44 23.48
N PHE A 140 -3.09 13.51 22.83
CA PHE A 140 -4.10 13.44 21.75
C PHE A 140 -3.58 12.65 20.56
N LEU A 141 -2.32 12.83 20.15
CA LEU A 141 -1.69 12.06 19.09
C LEU A 141 -1.48 10.59 19.48
N SER A 142 -1.30 10.27 20.77
CA SER A 142 -1.24 8.88 21.25
C SER A 142 -2.63 8.26 21.38
N LEU A 143 -3.66 9.02 21.74
CA LEU A 143 -5.06 8.59 21.75
C LEU A 143 -5.57 8.36 20.32
N ILE A 144 -5.20 9.28 19.41
CA ILE A 144 -5.25 9.09 17.96
C ILE A 144 -4.45 7.83 17.64
N TYR A 145 -3.18 7.64 18.03
CA TYR A 145 -2.42 6.40 17.76
C TYR A 145 -3.11 5.11 18.25
N SER A 146 -3.89 5.15 19.33
CA SER A 146 -4.69 4.03 19.82
C SER A 146 -5.99 3.81 19.03
N ASN A 147 -6.62 4.87 18.51
CA ASN A 147 -7.89 4.84 17.77
C ASN A 147 -7.77 5.00 16.23
N HIS A 148 -6.62 5.43 15.69
CA HIS A 148 -6.37 5.73 14.27
C HIS A 148 -6.01 4.50 13.44
N TRP A 149 -5.73 3.36 14.07
CA TRP A 149 -5.51 2.11 13.34
C TRP A 149 -6.82 1.45 12.90
N GLN A 150 -7.96 1.80 13.52
CA GLN A 150 -9.27 1.54 12.95
C GLN A 150 -9.51 2.43 11.71
N PHE A 151 -9.20 3.73 11.78
CA PHE A 151 -9.31 4.64 10.63
C PHE A 151 -8.37 4.27 9.47
N SER A 152 -7.10 3.95 9.73
CA SER A 152 -6.14 3.57 8.69
C SER A 152 -6.47 2.23 8.03
N SER A 153 -6.97 1.24 8.77
CA SER A 153 -7.43 -0.05 8.23
C SER A 153 -8.75 0.08 7.48
N PHE A 154 -9.67 0.92 7.97
CA PHE A 154 -10.93 1.22 7.29
C PHE A 154 -10.69 1.99 5.98
N VAL A 155 -9.82 3.00 6.00
CA VAL A 155 -9.33 3.69 4.80
C VAL A 155 -8.53 2.75 3.90
N PHE A 156 -7.67 1.85 4.39
CA PHE A 156 -6.95 0.90 3.50
C PHE A 156 -7.84 -0.18 2.88
N LYS A 157 -8.88 -0.64 3.59
CA LYS A 157 -9.84 -1.64 3.09
C LYS A 157 -10.85 -0.98 2.15
N MET A 158 -11.25 0.27 2.41
CA MET A 158 -12.02 1.09 1.48
C MET A 158 -11.19 1.48 0.26
N VAL A 159 -10.00 2.05 0.41
CA VAL A 159 -9.10 2.43 -0.70
C VAL A 159 -8.64 1.21 -1.50
N SER A 160 -8.58 0.00 -0.93
CA SER A 160 -8.37 -1.22 -1.72
C SER A 160 -9.61 -1.64 -2.53
N ASN A 161 -10.77 -1.05 -2.26
CA ASN A 161 -12.05 -1.35 -2.87
C ASN A 161 -12.67 -0.22 -3.72
N ILE A 162 -12.29 1.05 -3.51
CA ILE A 162 -12.84 2.21 -4.25
C ILE A 162 -12.71 2.02 -5.76
N CYS A 163 -11.51 1.70 -6.23
CA CYS A 163 -11.27 1.49 -7.65
C CYS A 163 -11.71 0.10 -8.13
N THR A 164 -12.20 -0.80 -7.26
CA THR A 164 -12.72 -2.10 -7.70
C THR A 164 -13.92 -1.93 -8.61
N ARG A 165 -14.85 -1.03 -8.26
CA ARG A 165 -16.06 -0.78 -9.07
C ARG A 165 -15.67 -0.33 -10.48
N LEU A 166 -14.74 0.62 -10.56
CA LEU A 166 -14.23 1.15 -11.82
C LEU A 166 -13.43 0.11 -12.62
N LEU A 167 -12.52 -0.64 -11.99
CA LEU A 167 -11.72 -1.65 -12.68
C LEU A 167 -12.53 -2.86 -13.16
N LYS A 168 -13.61 -3.22 -12.45
CA LYS A 168 -14.52 -4.30 -12.84
C LYS A 168 -15.45 -3.93 -14.00
N LYS A 169 -15.63 -2.64 -14.30
CA LYS A 169 -16.39 -2.25 -15.49
C LYS A 169 -15.75 -2.81 -16.74
N GLU A 170 -16.56 -3.13 -17.72
CA GLU A 170 -16.08 -3.49 -19.05
C GLU A 170 -15.40 -2.29 -19.70
N TRP A 171 -14.36 -2.58 -20.48
CA TRP A 171 -13.73 -1.58 -21.33
C TRP A 171 -14.69 -1.21 -22.46
N ARG A 172 -14.87 0.09 -22.70
CA ARG A 172 -15.66 0.61 -23.82
C ARG A 172 -14.73 1.28 -24.82
N LEU A 173 -15.14 1.31 -26.08
CA LEU A 173 -14.47 2.12 -27.10
C LEU A 173 -14.51 3.59 -26.71
N TYR A 174 -13.49 4.34 -27.12
CA TYR A 174 -13.44 5.79 -26.94
C TYR A 174 -14.34 6.47 -27.97
N GLU A 175 -15.65 6.42 -27.74
CA GLU A 175 -16.69 7.01 -28.59
C GLU A 175 -17.54 7.97 -27.76
N LEU A 176 -17.37 9.28 -27.99
CA LEU A 176 -17.99 10.32 -27.16
C LEU A 176 -19.51 10.22 -27.10
N ASP A 177 -20.16 9.85 -28.20
CA ASP A 177 -21.63 9.74 -28.29
C ASP A 177 -22.22 8.71 -27.33
N ARG A 178 -21.40 7.77 -26.83
CA ARG A 178 -21.80 6.73 -25.87
C ARG A 178 -21.41 7.04 -24.43
N VAL A 179 -20.73 8.16 -24.20
CA VAL A 179 -20.30 8.61 -22.88
C VAL A 179 -21.39 9.49 -22.28
N PRO A 180 -21.93 9.15 -21.10
CA PRO A 180 -22.94 9.97 -20.45
C PRO A 180 -22.34 11.25 -19.85
N HIS A 181 -23.16 12.30 -19.78
CA HIS A 181 -22.87 13.50 -18.99
C HIS A 181 -23.07 13.20 -17.51
N LEU A 182 -21.98 12.92 -16.80
CA LEU A 182 -22.00 12.67 -15.36
C LEU A 182 -20.72 13.13 -14.69
N GLU A 183 -20.82 13.46 -13.40
CA GLU A 183 -19.68 13.67 -12.53
C GLU A 183 -19.08 12.32 -12.11
N GLY A 184 -17.75 12.19 -12.19
CA GLY A 184 -17.09 11.06 -11.57
C GLY A 184 -15.65 10.83 -12.01
N ILE A 185 -15.25 9.56 -11.94
CA ILE A 185 -13.90 9.09 -12.22
C ILE A 185 -13.89 8.30 -13.52
N TYR A 186 -12.91 8.58 -14.37
CA TYR A 186 -12.69 7.85 -15.61
C TYR A 186 -11.25 7.34 -15.74
N ILE A 187 -11.10 6.32 -16.58
CA ILE A 187 -9.82 5.73 -16.96
C ILE A 187 -9.71 5.75 -18.47
N ILE A 188 -8.56 6.15 -18.99
CA ILE A 188 -8.17 5.96 -20.39
C ILE A 188 -7.12 4.85 -20.42
N GLY A 189 -7.32 3.88 -21.31
CA GLY A 189 -6.39 2.80 -21.58
C GLY A 189 -6.18 2.59 -23.08
N ILE A 190 -5.18 1.77 -23.39
CA ILE A 190 -4.89 1.34 -24.76
C ILE A 190 -4.79 -0.18 -24.81
N THR A 191 -5.45 -0.77 -25.79
CA THR A 191 -5.29 -2.20 -26.08
C THR A 191 -4.04 -2.40 -26.91
N GLY A 192 -3.13 -3.24 -26.41
CA GLY A 192 -1.97 -3.68 -27.18
C GLY A 192 -2.18 -5.10 -27.71
N ARG A 193 -1.68 -5.39 -28.92
CA ARG A 193 -1.40 -6.78 -29.32
C ARG A 193 -0.12 -7.22 -28.63
N ASN A 194 -0.22 -7.85 -27.46
CA ASN A 194 0.91 -8.64 -26.96
C ASN A 194 1.04 -9.88 -27.85
N LYS A 195 2.15 -10.00 -28.58
CA LYS A 195 2.45 -11.09 -29.53
C LYS A 195 2.53 -12.49 -28.89
N SER A 196 2.37 -12.65 -27.57
CA SER A 196 2.59 -13.91 -26.87
C SER A 196 1.35 -14.58 -26.28
N ASP A 197 0.25 -13.87 -26.08
CA ASP A 197 -0.93 -14.43 -25.39
C ASP A 197 -2.21 -13.96 -26.06
N SER A 198 -3.14 -14.88 -26.28
CA SER A 198 -4.40 -14.72 -27.02
C SER A 198 -5.44 -13.79 -26.36
N TYR A 199 -5.04 -12.97 -25.39
CA TYR A 199 -5.90 -12.00 -24.72
C TYR A 199 -5.43 -10.57 -25.01
N GLU A 200 -6.32 -9.77 -25.58
CA GLU A 200 -6.17 -8.32 -25.70
C GLU A 200 -6.13 -7.68 -24.29
N GLU A 201 -4.93 -7.51 -23.74
CA GLU A 201 -4.75 -6.83 -22.47
C GLU A 201 -4.76 -5.30 -22.69
N THR A 202 -5.76 -4.62 -22.12
CA THR A 202 -5.82 -3.16 -22.13
C THR A 202 -5.01 -2.59 -20.97
N ASN A 203 -3.98 -1.81 -21.30
CA ASN A 203 -3.15 -1.12 -20.33
C ASN A 203 -3.79 0.20 -19.91
N VAL A 204 -3.77 0.49 -18.61
CA VAL A 204 -4.27 1.76 -18.08
C VAL A 204 -3.19 2.83 -18.21
N LEU A 205 -3.53 3.92 -18.91
CA LEU A 205 -2.60 5.02 -19.20
C LEU A 205 -2.85 6.23 -18.31
N TYR A 206 -4.12 6.52 -18.03
CA TYR A 206 -4.52 7.72 -17.31
C TYR A 206 -5.79 7.50 -16.50
N VAL A 207 -5.87 8.17 -15.35
CA VAL A 207 -7.05 8.24 -14.48
C VAL A 207 -7.34 9.71 -14.22
N GLY A 208 -8.60 10.12 -14.36
CA GLY A 208 -9.03 11.50 -14.13
C GLY A 208 -10.32 11.59 -13.33
N ARG A 209 -10.50 12.69 -12.61
CA ARG A 209 -11.78 13.12 -12.01
C ARG A 209 -12.33 14.33 -12.77
N THR A 210 -13.65 14.40 -12.94
CA THR A 210 -14.32 15.53 -13.60
C THR A 210 -15.77 15.64 -13.15
N ASN A 211 -16.33 16.85 -13.24
CA ASN A 211 -17.76 17.10 -13.06
C ASN A 211 -18.61 16.69 -14.28
N ASP A 212 -17.98 16.48 -15.43
CA ASP A 212 -18.61 15.95 -16.63
C ASP A 212 -17.60 15.09 -17.41
N VAL A 213 -17.83 13.77 -17.40
CA VAL A 213 -16.99 12.78 -18.11
C VAL A 213 -17.10 12.92 -19.62
N HIS A 214 -18.29 13.17 -20.16
CA HIS A 214 -18.48 13.38 -21.60
C HIS A 214 -17.67 14.58 -22.08
N ARG A 215 -17.85 15.74 -21.42
CA ARG A 215 -17.11 16.96 -21.75
C ARG A 215 -15.59 16.74 -21.65
N ARG A 216 -15.12 16.13 -20.56
CA ARG A 216 -13.69 15.96 -20.31
C ARG A 216 -13.01 15.00 -21.30
N LEU A 217 -13.67 13.91 -21.67
CA LEU A 217 -13.18 13.05 -22.75
C LEU A 217 -13.17 13.80 -24.09
N GLY A 218 -14.16 14.66 -24.36
CA GLY A 218 -14.13 15.54 -25.53
C GLY A 218 -12.91 16.48 -25.54
N GLU A 219 -12.57 17.07 -24.40
CA GLU A 219 -11.42 17.98 -24.26
C GLU A 219 -10.08 17.31 -24.54
N HIS A 220 -9.90 16.04 -24.15
CA HIS A 220 -8.69 15.28 -24.46
C HIS A 220 -8.39 15.18 -25.96
N THR A 221 -9.40 15.39 -26.83
CA THR A 221 -9.21 15.40 -28.30
C THR A 221 -8.78 16.77 -28.85
N ARG A 222 -8.72 17.82 -28.02
CA ARG A 222 -8.48 19.21 -28.45
C ARG A 222 -7.39 19.93 -27.66
N GLN A 223 -7.20 19.58 -26.39
CA GLN A 223 -6.22 20.21 -25.50
C GLN A 223 -4.79 19.69 -25.76
N ASN A 224 -3.82 20.25 -25.02
CA ASN A 224 -2.38 20.06 -25.24
C ASN A 224 -1.62 19.54 -24.00
N LEU A 225 -2.29 18.86 -23.07
CA LEU A 225 -1.59 18.09 -22.04
C LEU A 225 -1.00 16.82 -22.66
N LYS A 226 0.01 16.22 -22.01
CA LYS A 226 0.68 15.02 -22.53
C LYS A 226 -0.27 13.86 -22.87
N ILE A 227 -1.30 13.65 -22.05
CA ILE A 227 -2.33 12.64 -22.33
C ILE A 227 -3.20 13.04 -23.53
N ASP A 228 -3.48 14.33 -23.70
CA ASP A 228 -4.29 14.84 -24.81
C ASP A 228 -3.53 14.66 -26.13
N GLU A 229 -2.24 14.97 -26.16
CA GLU A 229 -1.36 14.71 -27.30
C GLU A 229 -1.35 13.22 -27.66
N PHE A 230 -1.24 12.34 -26.65
CA PHE A 230 -1.33 10.91 -26.89
C PHE A 230 -2.67 10.49 -27.49
N VAL A 231 -3.79 10.96 -26.93
CA VAL A 231 -5.14 10.65 -27.41
C VAL A 231 -5.32 11.13 -28.86
N LYS A 232 -4.95 12.38 -29.16
CA LYS A 232 -4.96 12.93 -30.53
C LYS A 232 -4.16 12.07 -31.50
N ASN A 233 -2.94 11.70 -31.12
CA ASN A 233 -2.09 10.83 -31.94
C ASN A 233 -2.73 9.46 -32.21
N GLN A 234 -3.46 8.88 -31.26
CA GLN A 234 -4.20 7.63 -31.51
C GLN A 234 -5.37 7.84 -32.48
N PHE A 235 -6.12 8.94 -32.35
CA PHE A 235 -7.17 9.28 -33.30
C PHE A 235 -6.61 9.52 -34.72
N GLU A 236 -5.48 10.19 -34.87
CA GLU A 236 -4.82 10.37 -36.16
C GLU A 236 -4.31 9.06 -36.76
N LYS A 237 -3.70 8.19 -35.94
CA LYS A 237 -3.09 6.93 -36.42
C LYS A 237 -4.10 5.87 -36.82
N ASN A 238 -5.13 5.65 -36.01
CA ASN A 238 -6.06 4.53 -36.20
C ASN A 238 -7.52 4.88 -35.91
N LYS A 239 -7.89 6.17 -35.91
CA LYS A 239 -9.23 6.64 -35.53
C LYS A 239 -9.62 6.25 -34.10
N GLY A 240 -8.64 6.06 -33.20
CA GLY A 240 -8.87 5.71 -31.80
C GLY A 240 -9.31 4.26 -31.58
N LYS A 241 -9.14 3.37 -32.57
CA LYS A 241 -9.58 1.96 -32.52
C LYS A 241 -9.01 1.18 -31.34
N ASP A 242 -7.83 1.55 -30.86
CA ASP A 242 -7.16 0.88 -29.74
C ASP A 242 -7.41 1.57 -28.38
N LEU A 243 -8.00 2.77 -28.40
CA LEU A 243 -8.34 3.49 -27.17
C LEU A 243 -9.53 2.82 -26.50
N ARG A 244 -9.44 2.70 -25.18
CA ARG A 244 -10.51 2.19 -24.33
C ARG A 244 -10.72 3.12 -23.15
N VAL A 245 -11.96 3.18 -22.69
CA VAL A 245 -12.36 4.01 -21.56
C VAL A 245 -13.22 3.23 -20.57
N LYS A 246 -13.11 3.61 -19.30
CA LYS A 246 -14.03 3.22 -18.23
C LYS A 246 -14.43 4.46 -17.45
N TRP A 247 -15.63 4.46 -16.90
CA TRP A 247 -16.08 5.53 -16.01
C TRP A 247 -17.07 5.02 -14.97
N ILE A 248 -17.10 5.68 -13.83
CA ILE A 248 -18.12 5.53 -12.78
C ILE A 248 -18.61 6.91 -12.37
N GLU A 249 -19.86 6.98 -11.96
CA GLU A 249 -20.36 8.14 -11.23
C GLU A 249 -19.78 8.14 -9.82
N GLU A 250 -19.26 9.30 -9.40
CA GLU A 250 -18.68 9.51 -8.07
C GLU A 250 -18.86 10.99 -7.69
N LYS A 251 -19.71 11.30 -6.72
CA LYS A 251 -20.05 12.68 -6.35
C LYS A 251 -18.96 13.30 -5.44
N ASN A 252 -18.93 14.63 -5.36
CA ASN A 252 -17.78 15.44 -4.90
C ASN A 252 -17.17 15.09 -3.53
N ASP A 253 -17.90 14.40 -2.66
CA ASP A 253 -17.50 14.22 -1.26
C ASP A 253 -17.06 12.81 -0.89
N ASP A 254 -17.21 11.84 -1.80
CA ASP A 254 -16.96 10.43 -1.46
C ASP A 254 -15.46 10.12 -1.46
N HIS A 255 -14.73 10.45 -2.53
CA HIS A 255 -13.32 10.08 -2.72
C HIS A 255 -12.58 11.02 -3.68
N THR A 256 -11.29 11.25 -3.41
CA THR A 256 -10.43 12.12 -4.24
C THR A 256 -9.85 11.40 -5.45
N GLU A 257 -9.49 12.15 -6.49
CA GLU A 257 -8.78 11.64 -7.67
C GLU A 257 -7.49 10.89 -7.28
N LYS A 258 -6.75 11.43 -6.31
CA LYS A 258 -5.50 10.84 -5.81
C LYS A 258 -5.72 9.45 -5.21
N GLU A 259 -6.78 9.27 -4.44
CA GLU A 259 -7.11 7.96 -3.86
C GLU A 259 -7.39 6.91 -4.94
N TYR A 260 -8.09 7.32 -6.02
CA TYR A 260 -8.33 6.45 -7.16
C TYR A 260 -7.05 6.07 -7.90
N ILE A 261 -6.18 7.04 -8.19
CA ILE A 261 -4.87 6.80 -8.85
C ILE A 261 -4.03 5.82 -8.00
N ASP A 262 -3.92 6.07 -6.70
CA ASP A 262 -3.14 5.22 -5.78
C ASP A 262 -3.72 3.80 -5.70
N CYS A 263 -5.05 3.66 -5.65
CA CYS A 263 -5.73 2.37 -5.67
C CYS A 263 -5.43 1.58 -6.96
N ILE A 264 -5.58 2.24 -8.11
CA ILE A 264 -5.38 1.64 -9.43
C ILE A 264 -3.92 1.23 -9.58
N ALA A 265 -2.98 2.13 -9.28
CA ALA A 265 -1.56 1.84 -9.40
C ALA A 265 -1.12 0.66 -8.52
N LYS A 266 -1.69 0.57 -7.32
CA LYS A 266 -1.43 -0.54 -6.40
C LYS A 266 -1.96 -1.87 -6.93
N LYS A 267 -3.14 -1.89 -7.55
CA LYS A 267 -3.77 -3.11 -8.10
C LYS A 267 -3.11 -3.59 -9.38
N LEU A 268 -2.82 -2.68 -10.31
CA LEU A 268 -2.15 -3.00 -11.56
C LEU A 268 -0.66 -3.32 -11.36
N GLY A 269 -0.07 -2.76 -10.30
CA GLY A 269 1.32 -2.96 -9.97
C GLY A 269 2.28 -2.03 -10.70
N TYR A 270 1.78 -1.11 -11.52
CA TYR A 270 2.49 -0.01 -12.16
C TYR A 270 1.72 1.29 -11.97
N TRP A 271 2.39 2.44 -12.16
CA TRP A 271 1.75 3.75 -12.11
C TRP A 271 1.28 4.13 -13.52
N PRO A 272 0.03 4.63 -13.71
CA PRO A 272 -0.43 5.08 -15.02
C PRO A 272 0.49 6.15 -15.59
N GLU A 273 0.95 5.95 -16.82
CA GLU A 273 2.05 6.70 -17.44
C GLU A 273 1.82 8.22 -17.43
N TYR A 274 0.59 8.66 -17.70
CA TYR A 274 0.27 10.08 -17.86
C TYR A 274 -0.22 10.76 -16.58
N ASN A 275 -0.34 10.03 -15.47
CA ASN A 275 -0.59 10.64 -14.17
C ASN A 275 0.75 11.07 -13.55
N ILE A 276 0.96 12.37 -13.36
CA ILE A 276 2.19 12.88 -12.74
C ILE A 276 2.25 12.46 -11.27
N ARG A 277 3.37 11.86 -10.86
CA ARG A 277 3.67 11.64 -9.43
C ARG A 277 3.97 12.97 -8.77
N ARG A 278 3.08 13.43 -7.89
CA ARG A 278 3.29 14.59 -7.02
C ARG A 278 3.73 14.16 -5.63
#